data_AF-A0A3M1LKL2-F1
#
_entry.id   AF-A0A3M1LKL2-F1
#
_cell.length_a   1.000
_cell.length_b   1.000
_cell.length_c   1.000
_cell.angle_alpha   90.00
_cell.angle_beta   90.00
_cell.angle_gamma   90.00
#
_symmetry.space_group_name_H-M   'P 1'
#
loop_
_entity.id
_entity.type
_entity.pdbx_description
1 polymer ?
#
loop_
_entity_poly.entity_id
_entity_poly.type
_entity_poly.pdbx_seq_one_letter_code
_entity_poly.pdbx_strand_id
1 'polypeptide(L)' 'VGGIADAEGALEKLHAGASLVQVYTGLVYAGPSLVKRINHALLKTDPAREG' A
#
# COMPACT_ATOMS: atom_id res chain seq x y z
N VAL A 1 12.46 -4.63 -2.62
CA VAL A 1 12.04 -5.34 -1.40
C VAL A 1 12.40 -4.48 -0.20
N GLY A 2 11.50 -4.35 0.78
CA GLY A 2 11.72 -3.66 2.07
C GLY A 2 11.37 -2.17 2.07
N GLY A 3 10.80 -1.68 3.19
CA GLY A 3 10.65 -0.25 3.49
C GLY A 3 9.23 0.35 3.45
N ILE A 4 8.19 -0.46 3.22
CA ILE A 4 6.81 0.08 3.21
C ILE A 4 6.32 0.24 4.65
N ALA A 5 6.14 1.49 5.08
CA ALA A 5 5.64 1.86 6.41
C ALA A 5 4.33 2.67 6.36
N ASP A 6 3.90 3.08 5.18
CA ASP A 6 2.69 3.87 4.94
C ASP A 6 2.01 3.48 3.61
N ALA A 7 0.92 4.19 3.30
CA ALA A 7 0.14 3.95 2.09
C ALA A 7 0.83 4.48 0.82
N GLU A 8 1.55 5.59 0.90
CA GLU A 8 2.22 6.21 -0.23
C GLU A 8 3.34 5.31 -0.77
N GLY A 9 4.21 4.81 0.10
CA GLY A 9 5.26 3.88 -0.29
C GLY A 9 4.72 2.56 -0.85
N ALA A 10 3.51 2.14 -0.47
CA ALA A 10 2.84 0.99 -1.10
C ALA A 10 2.37 1.34 -2.52
N LEU A 11 1.71 2.49 -2.70
CA LEU A 11 1.24 2.97 -4.00
C LEU A 11 2.37 3.19 -4.98
N GLU A 12 3.49 3.81 -4.56
CA GLU A 12 4.66 4.03 -5.41
C GLU A 12 5.17 2.72 -6.02
N LYS A 13 5.27 1.66 -5.21
CA LYS A 13 5.74 0.35 -5.69
C LYS A 13 4.77 -0.25 -6.70
N LEU A 14 3.47 -0.14 -6.43
CA LEU A 14 2.43 -0.65 -7.32
C LEU A 14 2.40 0.14 -8.65
N HIS A 15 2.48 1.47 -8.59
CA HIS A 15 2.57 2.33 -9.77
C HIS A 15 3.87 2.13 -10.57
N ALA A 16 4.95 1.75 -9.91
CA ALA A 16 6.19 1.33 -10.57
C ALA A 16 6.09 -0.05 -11.27
N GLY A 17 4.90 -0.68 -11.27
CA GLY A 17 4.61 -1.93 -11.97
C GLY A 17 4.70 -3.17 -11.11
N ALA A 18 4.86 -3.05 -9.78
CA ALA A 18 4.80 -4.21 -8.91
C ALA A 18 3.38 -4.80 -8.90
N SER A 19 3.26 -6.11 -9.14
CA SER A 19 1.98 -6.80 -9.04
C SER A 19 1.52 -7.01 -7.59
N LEU A 20 2.45 -6.95 -6.63
CA LEU A 20 2.17 -7.16 -5.21
C LEU A 20 3.20 -6.44 -4.34
N VAL A 21 2.79 -6.07 -3.14
CA VAL A 21 3.67 -5.50 -2.10
C VAL A 21 3.56 -6.30 -0.81
N GLN A 22 4.66 -6.33 -0.05
CA GLN A 22 4.74 -7.03 1.23
C GLN A 22 5.14 -6.06 2.34
N VAL A 23 4.47 -6.16 3.49
CA VAL A 23 4.72 -5.37 4.70
C VAL A 23 5.04 -6.30 5.86
N TYR A 24 6.27 -6.23 6.36
CA TYR A 24 6.71 -6.98 7.55
C TYR A 24 7.11 -6.02 8.68
N THR A 25 8.26 -5.35 8.53
CA THR A 25 8.73 -4.34 9.49
C THR A 25 7.72 -3.21 9.69
N GLY A 26 7.06 -2.75 8.62
CA GLY A 26 5.98 -1.76 8.72
C GLY A 26 4.79 -2.24 9.55
N LEU A 27 4.45 -3.53 9.52
CA LEU A 27 3.37 -4.08 10.33
C LEU A 27 3.75 -4.11 11.82
N VAL A 28 5.02 -4.40 12.13
CA VAL A 28 5.54 -4.40 13.51
C VAL A 28 5.46 -3.00 14.13
N TYR A 29 5.86 -1.95 13.39
CA TYR A 29 5.95 -0.60 13.95
C TYR A 29 4.68 0.26 13.75
N ALA A 30 3.98 0.12 12.62
CA ALA A 30 2.80 0.94 12.31
C ALA A 30 1.46 0.26 12.65
N GLY A 31 1.52 -1.00 13.09
CA GLY A 31 0.37 -1.80 13.52
C GLY A 31 -0.53 -2.27 12.37
N PRO A 32 -1.54 -3.09 12.69
CA PRO A 32 -2.43 -3.70 11.69
C PRO A 32 -3.26 -2.68 10.87
N SER A 33 -3.43 -1.46 11.40
CA SER A 33 -4.11 -0.37 10.69
C SER A 33 -3.39 0.07 9.41
N LEU A 34 -2.09 -0.24 9.26
CA LEU A 34 -1.33 0.02 8.04
C LEU A 34 -1.99 -0.62 6.81
N VAL A 35 -2.40 -1.89 6.92
CA VAL A 35 -3.05 -2.61 5.82
C VAL A 35 -4.35 -1.92 5.41
N LYS A 36 -5.15 -1.47 6.39
CA LYS A 36 -6.39 -0.72 6.13
C LYS A 36 -6.11 0.61 5.42
N ARG A 37 -5.07 1.35 5.83
CA ARG A 37 -4.68 2.61 5.18
C ARG A 37 -4.25 2.40 3.72
N ILE A 38 -3.42 1.38 3.46
CA ILE A 38 -2.98 1.03 2.11
C ILE A 38 -4.19 0.72 1.21
N ASN A 39 -5.08 -0.17 1.66
CA ASN A 39 -6.26 -0.55 0.89
C ASN A 39 -7.21 0.63 0.62
N HIS A 40 -7.39 1.52 1.60
CA HIS A 40 -8.23 2.70 1.40
C HIS A 40 -7.61 3.69 0.41
N ALA A 41 -6.29 3.86 0.42
CA ALA A 41 -5.60 4.71 -0.55
C ALA A 41 -5.66 4.10 -1.96
N LEU A 42 -5.52 2.78 -2.09
CA LEU A 42 -5.72 2.06 -3.35
C LEU A 42 -7.11 2.29 -3.92
N LEU A 43 -8.16 2.12 -3.12
CA LEU A 43 -9.54 2.33 -3.57
C LEU A 43 -9.83 3.76 -4.04
N LYS A 44 -9.11 4.75 -3.51
CA LYS A 44 -9.23 6.16 -3.93
C LYS A 44 -8.47 6.51 -5.20
N THR A 45 -7.48 5.71 -5.55
CA THR A 45 -6.53 6.02 -6.63
C THR A 45 -6.66 5.07 -7.81
N ASP A 46 -7.46 4.01 -7.69
CA ASP A 46 -7.73 3.03 -8.74
C ASP A 46 -8.70 3.61 -9.80
N PRO A 47 -8.20 4.05 -10.97
CA PRO A 47 -9.03 4.64 -12.01
C PRO A 47 -9.98 3.60 -12.65
N ALA A 48 -9.73 2.30 -12.46
CA ALA A 48 -10.58 1.25 -13.00
C ALA A 48 -11.90 1.08 -12.23
N ARG A 49 -12.07 1.78 -11.09
CA ARG A 49 -13.28 1.74 -10.26
C ARG A 49 -14.11 3.02 -10.28
N GLU A 50 -13.73 4.02 -11.07
CA GLU A 50 -14.58 5.16 -11.40
C GLU A 50 -15.57 4.72 -12.50
N GLY A 51 -16.63 4.02 -12.11
CA GLY A 51 -17.71 3.54 -12.98
C GLY A 51 -19.05 3.57 -12.29
#